data_AF-A0A4W2H4Y4-F1
#
_entry.id   AF-A0A4W2H4Y4-F1
#
_cell.length_a   1.000
_cell.length_b   1.000
_cell.length_c   1.000
_cell.angle_alpha   90.00
_cell.angle_beta   90.00
_cell.angle_gamma   90.00
#
_symmetry.space_group_name_H-M   'P 1'
#
loop_
_entity.id
_entity.type
_entity.pdbx_description
1 polymer ?
#
loop_
_entity_poly.entity_id
_entity_poly.type
_entity_poly.pdbx_seq_one_letter_code
_entity_poly.pdbx_strand_id
1 'polypeptide(L)'
;PLPTSLQNEFIPEEVLLSLTNAANAGPCPENLLPPKKIKTPKGTLPRSVDHVWHNPVRRNKFKYLIDHPVSLTGAGRDISFLYDVKYVKGETRESVARDGIIVPHKPKKLTDTLIPEEFHIVSNTGVSGLECFDDKYTTLLTDSENRLLLFPSMKPNKRIEVVQLNDVMDTMLERAGVENQEYTGPTKMHKLLHILKKEQTIYNTVFHELIRQVSVDCADRGELLSKIRERYVQMLDQIARQMIDFYKDMVTQRVMDQRILEELYNFKNVIEELTRELCLVRAHDIKLTKEAEKAHRDLAQALLDAEKNARIVEEYHDLYTLQRERMESDIKQLMAERDIWSSATYELSVKVVSSEINFLFVLLAKRLYLNEKSWNNYTKHFIVLLSSKDTSDLEVERNEEATRERLQSVKDGLVKWQQFFRNNSWVLQESCFF
;
A
#
# COMPACT_ATOMS: atom_id res chain seq x y z
N PRO A 1 9.13 -25.48 -0.21
CA PRO A 1 9.32 -24.11 0.32
C PRO A 1 9.30 -23.09 -0.83
N LEU A 2 8.21 -22.31 -0.92
CA LEU A 2 7.95 -21.35 -2.01
C LEU A 2 8.79 -20.07 -1.89
N PRO A 3 9.06 -19.37 -3.02
CA PRO A 3 9.82 -18.13 -3.05
C PRO A 3 8.96 -16.87 -2.91
N THR A 4 9.68 -15.81 -2.55
CA THR A 4 9.42 -14.39 -2.37
C THR A 4 8.50 -13.70 -3.38
N SER A 5 7.34 -13.23 -2.93
CA SER A 5 6.73 -11.97 -3.38
C SER A 5 5.67 -11.55 -2.36
N LEU A 6 5.99 -10.58 -1.51
CA LEU A 6 5.06 -9.73 -0.72
C LEU A 6 5.92 -8.87 0.23
N GLN A 7 6.68 -7.94 -0.36
CA GLN A 7 7.25 -6.81 0.38
C GLN A 7 6.87 -5.56 -0.39
N ASN A 8 5.67 -5.03 -0.14
CA ASN A 8 5.28 -3.65 -0.44
C ASN A 8 3.92 -3.33 0.21
N GLU A 9 3.83 -3.54 1.53
CA GLU A 9 2.81 -2.92 2.37
C GLU A 9 3.50 -2.37 3.64
N PHE A 10 4.30 -1.32 3.46
CA PHE A 10 4.72 -0.50 4.60
C PHE A 10 4.23 0.91 4.36
N ILE A 11 3.22 1.29 5.14
CA ILE A 11 2.78 2.68 5.28
C ILE A 11 4.02 3.48 5.71
N PRO A 12 4.38 4.57 5.01
CA PRO A 12 5.54 5.37 5.36
C PRO A 12 5.45 5.85 6.82
N GLU A 13 6.54 5.73 7.58
CA GLU A 13 6.61 6.15 8.99
C GLU A 13 6.18 7.61 9.19
N GLU A 14 6.36 8.45 8.18
CA GLU A 14 5.93 9.85 8.14
C GLU A 14 4.40 10.01 8.23
N VAL A 15 3.64 9.07 7.65
CA VAL A 15 2.17 9.05 7.70
C VAL A 15 1.71 8.60 9.09
N LEU A 16 2.40 7.63 9.70
CA LEU A 16 2.11 7.17 11.06
C LEU A 16 2.47 8.25 12.11
N LEU A 17 3.58 8.97 11.93
CA LEU A 17 3.96 10.11 12.77
C LEU A 17 2.97 11.27 12.64
N SER A 18 2.47 11.54 11.44
CA SER A 18 1.45 12.58 11.19
C SER A 18 0.10 12.23 11.82
N LEU A 19 -0.33 10.96 11.71
CA LEU A 19 -1.54 10.45 12.37
C LEU A 19 -1.42 10.46 13.89
N THR A 20 -0.24 10.11 14.43
CA THR A 20 0.02 10.09 15.88
C THR A 20 0.10 11.51 16.46
N ASN A 21 0.61 12.48 15.70
CA ASN A 21 0.63 13.89 16.08
C ASN A 21 -0.76 14.54 16.01
N ALA A 22 -1.61 14.14 15.06
CA ALA A 22 -3.00 14.58 14.99
C ALA A 22 -3.88 13.96 16.10
N ALA A 23 -3.60 12.71 16.48
CA ALA A 23 -4.29 12.02 17.57
C ALA A 23 -3.90 12.56 18.96
N ASN A 24 -2.70 13.11 19.11
CA ASN A 24 -2.19 13.72 20.34
C ASN A 24 -2.23 15.25 20.33
N ALA A 25 -3.16 15.86 19.56
CA ALA A 25 -3.44 17.27 19.70
C ALA A 25 -3.90 17.54 21.15
N GLY A 26 -3.08 18.26 21.91
CA GLY A 26 -3.39 18.65 23.28
C GLY A 26 -4.75 19.38 23.37
N PRO A 27 -5.36 19.43 24.57
CA PRO A 27 -6.67 20.03 24.74
C PRO A 27 -6.71 21.44 24.17
N CYS A 28 -7.65 21.66 23.25
CA CYS A 28 -7.85 22.92 22.56
C CYS A 28 -8.03 24.06 23.59
N PRO A 29 -7.30 25.19 23.49
CA PRO A 29 -7.43 26.27 24.45
C PRO A 29 -8.88 26.76 24.50
N GLU A 30 -9.39 26.92 25.73
CA GLU A 30 -10.80 27.13 26.10
C GLU A 30 -11.50 28.31 25.38
N ASN A 31 -10.71 29.20 24.77
CA ASN A 31 -11.15 30.43 24.11
C ASN A 31 -11.70 30.23 22.69
N LEU A 32 -11.67 29.01 22.13
CA LEU A 32 -12.15 28.73 20.76
C LEU A 32 -13.31 27.72 20.69
N LEU A 33 -13.90 27.35 21.84
CA LEU A 33 -15.09 26.50 21.87
C LEU A 33 -16.38 27.35 21.83
N PRO A 34 -17.42 26.91 21.09
CA PRO A 34 -18.75 27.51 21.21
C PRO A 34 -19.29 27.31 22.64
N PRO A 35 -19.97 28.32 23.24
CA PRO A 35 -20.50 28.18 24.59
C PRO A 35 -21.53 27.04 24.64
N LYS A 36 -21.24 26.00 25.43
CA LYS A 36 -22.15 24.89 25.70
C LYS A 36 -23.41 25.42 26.38
N LYS A 37 -24.58 25.27 25.75
CA LYS A 37 -25.88 25.57 26.36
C LYS A 37 -26.16 24.58 27.50
N ILE A 38 -25.92 24.99 28.73
CA ILE A 38 -26.37 24.28 29.93
C ILE A 38 -27.83 24.67 30.18
N LYS A 39 -28.69 23.66 30.29
CA LYS A 39 -30.08 23.78 30.75
C LYS A 39 -30.10 24.34 32.19
N THR A 40 -30.81 25.43 32.41
CA THR A 40 -31.07 26.01 33.73
C THR A 40 -32.10 25.18 34.51
N PRO A 41 -31.82 24.74 35.75
CA PRO A 41 -32.85 24.56 36.76
C PRO A 41 -33.10 25.88 37.51
N LYS A 42 -34.37 26.13 37.85
CA LYS A 42 -34.83 27.25 38.66
C LYS A 42 -34.24 27.16 40.08
N GLY A 43 -33.70 28.25 40.62
CA GLY A 43 -33.32 28.35 42.03
C GLY A 43 -32.45 29.58 42.34
N THR A 44 -32.97 30.43 43.21
CA THR A 44 -32.51 31.77 43.64
C THR A 44 -31.17 31.79 44.41
N LEU A 45 -30.24 32.71 44.08
CA LEU A 45 -29.35 33.53 44.97
C LEU A 45 -28.35 34.36 44.13
N PRO A 46 -27.84 35.52 44.61
CA PRO A 46 -27.23 36.55 43.79
C PRO A 46 -25.79 36.23 43.38
N ARG A 47 -25.46 36.69 42.17
CA ARG A 47 -24.19 36.59 41.45
C ARG A 47 -22.99 37.00 42.32
N SER A 48 -21.98 36.14 42.39
CA SER A 48 -20.64 36.50 42.88
C SER A 48 -20.06 37.61 41.99
N VAL A 49 -19.64 38.71 42.61
CA VAL A 49 -19.10 39.90 41.94
C VAL A 49 -17.64 39.65 41.58
N ASP A 50 -17.32 39.89 40.31
CA ASP A 50 -15.96 39.82 39.76
C ASP A 50 -14.94 40.60 40.62
N HIS A 51 -13.88 39.93 41.07
CA HIS A 51 -12.80 40.51 41.89
C HIS A 51 -11.92 41.54 41.15
N VAL A 52 -12.30 41.94 39.94
CA VAL A 52 -11.55 42.88 39.08
C VAL A 52 -11.44 44.28 39.70
N TRP A 53 -12.34 44.64 40.61
CA TRP A 53 -12.44 46.00 41.18
C TRP A 53 -11.63 46.26 42.46
N HIS A 54 -10.90 45.29 42.99
CA HIS A 54 -10.26 45.39 44.31
C HIS A 54 -8.76 45.74 44.31
N ASN A 55 -8.15 46.11 43.17
CA ASN A 55 -6.72 46.41 43.14
C ASN A 55 -6.44 47.94 43.18
N PRO A 56 -5.97 48.52 44.31
CA PRO A 56 -5.86 49.98 44.48
C PRO A 56 -4.88 50.63 43.50
N VAL A 57 -3.83 49.89 43.10
CA VAL A 57 -2.72 50.42 42.30
C VAL A 57 -3.12 50.64 40.83
N ARG A 58 -4.11 49.91 40.31
CA ARG A 58 -4.62 50.10 38.94
C ARG A 58 -5.63 51.25 38.82
N ARG A 59 -6.27 51.67 39.92
CA ARG A 59 -7.22 52.81 39.92
C ARG A 59 -6.54 54.14 39.63
N ASN A 60 -5.28 54.34 40.04
CA ASN A 60 -4.56 55.58 39.74
C ASN A 60 -4.34 55.80 38.24
N LYS A 61 -4.28 54.73 37.44
CA LYS A 61 -4.12 54.83 35.98
C LYS A 61 -5.38 55.33 35.26
N PHE A 62 -6.54 55.19 35.90
CA PHE A 62 -7.84 55.60 35.38
C PHE A 62 -8.48 56.72 36.21
N LYS A 63 -7.73 57.30 37.15
CA LYS A 63 -8.19 58.37 38.04
C LYS A 63 -8.75 59.55 37.27
N TYR A 64 -8.14 59.89 36.13
CA TYR A 64 -8.62 60.95 35.24
C TYR A 64 -10.02 60.67 34.65
N LEU A 65 -10.35 59.42 34.32
CA LEU A 65 -11.66 59.01 33.78
C LEU A 65 -12.73 58.85 34.85
N ILE A 66 -12.32 58.60 36.10
CA ILE A 66 -13.21 58.48 37.26
C ILE A 66 -13.52 59.87 37.84
N ASP A 67 -12.52 60.76 37.86
CA ASP A 67 -12.66 62.13 38.38
C ASP A 67 -13.39 63.06 37.38
N HIS A 68 -13.45 62.69 36.09
CA HIS A 68 -14.24 63.37 35.06
C HIS A 68 -15.26 62.41 34.45
N PRO A 69 -16.37 62.09 35.16
CA PRO A 69 -17.43 61.30 34.56
C PRO A 69 -17.97 62.04 33.33
N VAL A 70 -17.90 61.39 32.17
CA VAL A 70 -18.50 61.91 30.94
C VAL A 70 -20.00 62.09 31.22
N SER A 71 -20.46 63.33 31.24
CA SER A 71 -21.86 63.66 31.46
C SER A 71 -22.74 62.90 30.48
N LEU A 72 -23.72 62.17 30.99
CA LEU A 72 -24.72 61.38 30.25
C LEU A 72 -25.72 62.22 29.42
N THR A 73 -25.33 63.43 29.04
CA THR A 73 -26.11 64.39 28.27
C THR A 73 -25.26 64.91 27.12
N GLY A 74 -25.24 64.16 26.03
CA GLY A 74 -24.70 64.64 24.75
C GLY A 74 -23.85 63.62 24.00
N ALA A 75 -24.41 63.13 22.89
CA ALA A 75 -23.73 62.49 21.77
C ALA A 75 -22.95 61.18 22.06
N GLY A 76 -23.70 60.09 22.20
CA GLY A 76 -23.18 58.76 21.94
C GLY A 76 -23.24 58.42 20.45
N ARG A 77 -22.10 57.90 19.95
CA ARG A 77 -21.90 57.02 18.78
C ARG A 77 -21.71 57.70 17.42
N ASP A 78 -20.45 57.88 17.07
CA ASP A 78 -20.00 57.45 15.74
C ASP A 78 -18.95 56.34 15.91
N ILE A 79 -19.13 55.23 15.20
CA ILE A 79 -18.27 54.04 15.24
C ILE A 79 -17.39 54.02 13.97
N SER A 80 -17.16 55.19 13.38
CA SER A 80 -16.35 55.42 12.19
C SER A 80 -14.90 54.99 12.32
N PHE A 81 -14.41 54.73 13.53
CA PHE A 81 -13.10 54.10 13.76
C PHE A 81 -13.04 52.59 13.45
N LEU A 82 -14.18 51.93 13.20
CA LEU A 82 -14.26 50.50 12.85
C LEU A 82 -14.38 50.24 11.33
N TYR A 83 -14.38 51.27 10.49
CA TYR A 83 -14.31 51.07 9.05
C TYR A 83 -12.85 51.05 8.59
N ASP A 84 -12.41 49.89 8.09
CA ASP A 84 -11.13 49.76 7.39
C ASP A 84 -11.14 50.66 6.14
N VAL A 85 -10.41 51.77 6.21
CA VAL A 85 -10.11 52.61 5.05
C VAL A 85 -9.13 51.84 4.17
N LYS A 86 -9.63 51.34 3.02
CA LYS A 86 -8.75 50.86 1.95
C LYS A 86 -8.00 52.07 1.38
N TYR A 87 -6.71 52.15 1.66
CA TYR A 87 -5.80 53.11 1.06
C TYR A 87 -5.77 52.94 -0.46
N VAL A 88 -6.27 53.93 -1.19
CA VAL A 88 -5.99 54.11 -2.62
C VAL A 88 -5.12 55.34 -2.76
N LYS A 89 -3.86 55.09 -3.13
CA LYS A 89 -2.84 55.95 -3.74
C LYS A 89 -3.18 57.47 -3.84
N GLY A 90 -2.59 58.23 -2.93
CA GLY A 90 -1.92 59.52 -3.13
C GLY A 90 -2.62 60.63 -3.92
N GLU A 91 -3.06 61.66 -3.20
CA GLU A 91 -2.75 63.06 -3.53
C GLU A 91 -2.98 63.96 -2.30
N THR A 92 -1.93 64.67 -1.90
CA THR A 92 -1.94 65.69 -0.85
C THR A 92 -2.48 66.98 -1.45
N ARG A 93 -3.65 67.44 -1.02
CA ARG A 93 -4.07 68.83 -1.19
C ARG A 93 -4.18 69.49 0.18
N GLU A 94 -3.14 70.24 0.51
CA GLU A 94 -3.16 71.27 1.54
C GLU A 94 -4.21 72.34 1.17
N SER A 95 -5.18 72.55 2.05
CA SER A 95 -6.07 73.71 1.98
C SER A 95 -5.39 74.87 2.70
N VAL A 96 -5.10 75.91 1.94
CA VAL A 96 -4.44 77.14 2.38
C VAL A 96 -5.38 77.90 3.33
N ALA A 97 -4.90 78.19 4.52
CA ALA A 97 -5.50 79.14 5.44
C ALA A 97 -5.25 80.58 4.97
N ARG A 98 -6.30 81.41 4.90
CA ARG A 98 -6.24 82.85 5.25
C ARG A 98 -7.58 83.34 5.80
N ASP A 99 -7.47 83.86 7.02
CA ASP A 99 -8.15 84.98 7.68
C ASP A 99 -9.61 85.33 7.35
N GLY A 100 -10.38 85.42 8.43
CA GLY A 100 -11.68 86.07 8.48
C GLY A 100 -12.39 85.75 9.79
N ILE A 101 -12.06 86.50 10.84
CA ILE A 101 -12.83 86.57 12.09
C ILE A 101 -14.29 86.83 11.75
N ILE A 102 -15.17 85.85 12.02
CA ILE A 102 -16.53 86.00 12.55
C ILE A 102 -16.90 84.63 13.13
N VAL A 103 -17.12 84.61 14.44
CA VAL A 103 -17.69 83.47 15.15
C VAL A 103 -19.10 83.23 14.61
N PRO A 104 -19.44 82.04 14.07
CA PRO A 104 -20.83 81.70 13.87
C PRO A 104 -21.40 81.39 15.26
N HIS A 105 -22.21 82.31 15.77
CA HIS A 105 -23.12 82.01 16.88
C HIS A 105 -23.86 80.71 16.56
N LYS A 106 -23.67 79.66 17.37
CA LYS A 106 -24.61 78.54 17.43
C LYS A 106 -25.92 79.07 17.99
N PRO A 107 -27.03 79.13 17.23
CA PRO A 107 -28.33 79.34 17.83
C PRO A 107 -28.67 78.11 18.69
N LYS A 108 -29.11 78.36 19.92
CA LYS A 108 -29.58 77.31 20.84
C LYS A 108 -30.81 76.64 20.21
N LYS A 109 -30.72 75.33 19.99
CA LYS A 109 -31.82 74.48 19.51
C LYS A 109 -33.01 74.55 20.47
N LEU A 110 -34.21 74.81 19.94
CA LEU A 110 -35.44 74.42 20.63
C LEU A 110 -35.42 72.89 20.76
N THR A 111 -35.60 72.38 21.97
CA THR A 111 -35.35 70.98 22.31
C THR A 111 -36.44 70.00 21.87
N ASP A 112 -37.51 70.46 21.20
CA ASP A 112 -38.75 69.66 21.02
C ASP A 112 -39.21 69.43 19.57
N THR A 113 -38.49 69.93 18.55
CA THR A 113 -38.88 69.74 17.14
C THR A 113 -37.88 68.87 16.37
N LEU A 114 -38.41 67.86 15.68
CA LEU A 114 -37.62 66.97 14.81
C LEU A 114 -37.60 67.41 13.35
N ILE A 115 -38.27 68.53 13.02
CA ILE A 115 -38.23 69.14 11.69
C ILE A 115 -36.82 69.65 11.42
N PRO A 116 -36.23 69.43 10.23
CA PRO A 116 -34.92 69.96 9.89
C PRO A 116 -34.83 71.49 9.97
N GLU A 117 -33.65 72.01 10.35
CA GLU A 117 -33.39 73.45 10.53
C GLU A 117 -33.67 74.27 9.26
N GLU A 118 -33.51 73.68 8.08
CA GLU A 118 -33.79 74.28 6.77
C GLU A 118 -35.25 74.66 6.50
N PHE A 119 -36.19 74.09 7.25
CA PHE A 119 -37.63 74.35 7.10
C PHE A 119 -38.19 75.27 8.19
N HIS A 120 -37.35 75.78 9.11
CA HIS A 120 -37.80 76.69 10.15
C HIS A 120 -38.03 78.09 9.59
N ILE A 121 -39.23 78.63 9.78
CA ILE A 121 -39.59 79.98 9.33
C ILE A 121 -39.45 80.93 10.51
N VAL A 122 -38.55 81.90 10.42
CA VAL A 122 -38.31 82.92 11.45
C VAL A 122 -38.84 84.27 10.96
N SER A 123 -39.57 85.02 11.79
CA SER A 123 -39.90 86.41 11.47
C SER A 123 -38.67 87.31 11.65
N ASN A 124 -38.17 87.89 10.57
CA ASN A 124 -37.24 89.03 10.62
C ASN A 124 -38.06 90.33 10.67
N THR A 125 -38.67 90.64 11.80
CA THR A 125 -39.13 92.01 12.06
C THR A 125 -38.00 92.70 12.83
N GLY A 126 -37.57 93.87 12.34
CA GLY A 126 -36.39 94.60 12.81
C GLY A 126 -36.31 94.77 14.33
N VAL A 127 -35.06 94.80 14.82
CA VAL A 127 -34.67 94.94 16.23
C VAL A 127 -35.34 96.15 16.89
N SER A 128 -36.18 95.92 17.91
CA SER A 128 -36.47 96.90 18.95
C SER A 128 -35.78 96.46 20.24
N GLY A 129 -35.08 97.39 20.90
CA GLY A 129 -34.29 97.12 22.12
C GLY A 129 -35.15 96.68 23.31
N LEU A 130 -34.55 95.89 24.21
CA LEU A 130 -35.15 95.56 25.51
C LEU A 130 -35.38 96.85 26.30
N GLU A 131 -36.62 97.12 26.70
CA GLU A 131 -36.91 98.13 27.73
C GLU A 131 -36.87 97.45 29.11
N CYS A 132 -35.93 97.88 29.96
CA CYS A 132 -35.84 97.47 31.35
C CYS A 132 -36.71 98.41 32.19
N PHE A 133 -37.77 97.87 32.80
CA PHE A 133 -38.56 98.57 33.81
C PHE A 133 -38.18 98.06 35.19
N ASP A 134 -37.63 98.95 36.02
CA ASP A 134 -37.27 98.66 37.40
C ASP A 134 -38.46 99.03 38.30
N ASP A 135 -39.23 98.03 38.73
CA ASP A 135 -40.32 98.22 39.70
C ASP A 135 -39.98 97.51 41.02
N LYS A 136 -40.32 98.16 42.15
CA LYS A 136 -39.60 98.11 43.43
C LYS A 136 -39.54 96.73 44.12
N TYR A 137 -40.27 95.72 43.62
CA TYR A 137 -40.27 94.36 44.17
C TYR A 137 -40.27 93.22 43.14
N THR A 138 -40.27 93.49 41.82
CA THR A 138 -40.12 92.45 40.79
C THR A 138 -39.57 93.04 39.49
N THR A 139 -38.49 92.46 38.95
CA THR A 139 -38.06 92.73 37.56
C THR A 139 -38.89 91.89 36.59
N LEU A 140 -39.73 92.52 35.77
CA LEU A 140 -40.35 91.86 34.62
C LEU A 140 -39.40 91.97 33.43
N LEU A 141 -38.79 90.84 33.05
CA LEU A 141 -38.07 90.74 31.79
C LEU A 141 -39.10 90.49 30.68
N THR A 142 -39.31 91.49 29.83
CA THR A 142 -40.05 91.29 28.58
C THR A 142 -39.02 90.81 27.55
N ASP A 143 -39.11 89.52 27.21
CA ASP A 143 -38.14 88.81 26.38
C ASP A 143 -38.06 89.41 24.96
N SER A 144 -36.92 90.00 24.61
CA SER A 144 -36.65 90.44 23.24
C SER A 144 -35.74 89.47 22.47
N GLU A 145 -35.51 88.24 22.96
CA GLU A 145 -34.63 87.27 22.29
C GLU A 145 -35.38 86.20 21.49
N ASN A 146 -36.71 86.21 21.48
CA ASN A 146 -37.48 85.39 20.56
C ASN A 146 -37.48 86.03 19.17
N ARG A 147 -36.49 85.66 18.34
CA ARG A 147 -36.74 85.50 16.90
C ARG A 147 -37.97 84.61 16.78
N LEU A 148 -39.16 85.18 16.63
CA LEU A 148 -40.41 84.42 16.67
C LEU A 148 -40.36 83.41 15.53
N LEU A 149 -40.14 82.15 15.88
CA LEU A 149 -40.29 81.04 14.97
C LEU A 149 -41.77 80.96 14.63
N LEU A 150 -42.10 81.31 13.39
CA LEU A 150 -43.42 81.21 12.81
C LEU A 150 -43.79 79.75 12.55
N PHE A 151 -42.78 78.92 12.24
CA PHE A 151 -42.92 77.47 12.08
C PHE A 151 -41.63 76.78 12.50
N PRO A 152 -41.68 75.78 13.39
CA PRO A 152 -42.85 75.28 14.13
C PRO A 152 -43.30 76.23 15.24
N SER A 153 -44.61 76.45 15.39
CA SER A 153 -45.18 77.35 16.39
C SER A 153 -45.38 76.66 17.74
N MET A 154 -45.28 77.45 18.82
CA MET A 154 -45.65 77.04 20.19
C MET A 154 -47.17 76.86 20.39
N LYS A 155 -47.99 77.47 19.52
CA LYS A 155 -49.46 77.29 19.49
C LYS A 155 -49.89 76.88 18.08
N PRO A 156 -49.75 75.59 17.73
CA PRO A 156 -49.87 75.13 16.35
C PRO A 156 -51.30 74.86 15.91
N ASN A 157 -52.17 75.87 16.03
CA ASN A 157 -53.61 75.72 15.79
C ASN A 157 -54.07 76.38 14.48
N LYS A 158 -53.10 76.79 13.64
CA LYS A 158 -53.36 77.51 12.39
C LYS A 158 -53.33 76.55 11.21
N ARG A 159 -54.33 76.67 10.32
CA ARG A 159 -54.38 75.93 9.04
C ARG A 159 -53.10 76.10 8.21
N ILE A 160 -52.46 77.27 8.29
CA ILE A 160 -51.22 77.57 7.56
C ILE A 160 -50.07 76.64 7.98
N GLU A 161 -50.00 76.24 9.26
CA GLU A 161 -48.93 75.36 9.75
C GLU A 161 -49.09 73.92 9.27
N VAL A 162 -50.34 73.46 9.12
CA VAL A 162 -50.61 72.14 8.52
C VAL A 162 -50.21 72.10 7.05
N VAL A 163 -50.47 73.19 6.31
CA VAL A 163 -50.05 73.33 4.91
C VAL A 163 -48.52 73.37 4.82
N GLN A 164 -47.86 74.15 5.68
CA GLN A 164 -46.39 74.20 5.75
C GLN A 164 -45.79 72.83 6.08
N LEU A 165 -46.37 72.08 7.01
CA LEU A 165 -45.92 70.72 7.33
C LEU A 165 -46.09 69.77 6.15
N ASN A 166 -47.18 69.90 5.38
CA ASN A 166 -47.39 69.11 4.17
C ASN A 166 -46.34 69.43 3.11
N ASP A 167 -46.07 70.71 2.86
CA ASP A 167 -45.04 71.14 1.90
C ASP A 167 -43.64 70.65 2.33
N VAL A 168 -43.35 70.67 3.64
CA VAL A 168 -42.11 70.09 4.20
C VAL A 168 -42.05 68.58 3.96
N MET A 169 -43.15 67.85 4.15
CA MET A 169 -43.19 66.42 3.87
C MET A 169 -42.95 66.12 2.39
N ASP A 170 -43.63 66.83 1.49
CA ASP A 170 -43.52 66.63 0.04
C ASP A 170 -42.10 66.93 -0.45
N THR A 171 -41.51 68.04 0.01
CA THR A 171 -40.11 68.38 -0.33
C THR A 171 -39.10 67.37 0.22
N MET A 172 -39.31 66.84 1.43
CA MET A 172 -38.46 65.78 1.99
C MET A 172 -38.59 64.47 1.20
N LEU A 173 -39.81 64.11 0.74
CA LEU A 173 -40.06 62.92 -0.07
C LEU A 173 -39.45 63.04 -1.47
N GLU A 174 -39.58 64.20 -2.12
CA GLU A 174 -38.96 64.47 -3.42
C GLU A 174 -37.43 64.35 -3.34
N ARG A 175 -36.81 64.97 -2.33
CA ARG A 175 -35.36 64.86 -2.09
C ARG A 175 -34.92 63.42 -1.84
N ALA A 176 -35.66 62.68 -1.00
CA ALA A 176 -35.36 61.27 -0.76
C ALA A 176 -35.52 60.44 -2.05
N GLY A 177 -36.53 60.71 -2.87
CA GLY A 177 -36.75 60.07 -4.17
C GLY A 177 -35.60 60.30 -5.16
N VAL A 178 -35.03 61.50 -5.18
CA VAL A 178 -33.85 61.85 -6.01
C VAL A 178 -32.60 61.13 -5.48
N GLU A 179 -32.33 61.19 -4.18
CA GLU A 179 -31.19 60.49 -3.55
C GLU A 179 -31.30 58.95 -3.64
N ASN A 180 -32.50 58.40 -3.79
CA ASN A 180 -32.74 56.96 -3.96
C ASN A 180 -32.21 56.41 -5.30
N GLN A 181 -31.95 57.27 -6.28
CA GLN A 181 -31.31 56.87 -7.55
C GLN A 181 -29.80 56.62 -7.37
N GLU A 182 -29.18 57.30 -6.40
CA GLU A 182 -27.73 57.26 -6.16
C GLU A 182 -27.29 56.12 -5.24
N TYR A 183 -28.21 55.53 -4.45
CA TYR A 183 -27.87 54.47 -3.51
C TYR A 183 -27.42 53.18 -4.23
N THR A 184 -26.11 52.91 -4.19
CA THR A 184 -25.48 51.69 -4.71
C THR A 184 -25.46 50.62 -3.63
N GLY A 185 -26.62 50.01 -3.38
CA GLY A 185 -26.71 48.80 -2.56
C GLY A 185 -26.29 47.55 -3.34
N PRO A 186 -25.68 46.53 -2.70
CA PRO A 186 -25.22 45.31 -3.38
C PRO A 186 -26.38 44.46 -3.95
N THR A 187 -27.62 44.66 -3.47
CA THR A 187 -28.80 43.97 -3.99
C THR A 187 -30.04 44.86 -4.04
N LYS A 188 -31.01 44.48 -4.87
CA LYS A 188 -32.34 45.10 -4.94
C LYS A 188 -33.03 45.14 -3.56
N MET A 189 -32.81 44.11 -2.73
CA MET A 189 -33.35 44.02 -1.37
C MET A 189 -32.79 45.12 -0.46
N HIS A 190 -31.46 45.31 -0.48
CA HIS A 190 -30.82 46.35 0.30
C HIS A 190 -31.23 47.75 -0.17
N LYS A 191 -31.49 47.92 -1.47
CA LYS A 191 -32.07 49.16 -2.01
C LYS A 191 -33.48 49.40 -1.45
N LEU A 192 -34.34 48.38 -1.39
CA LEU A 192 -35.68 48.50 -0.82
C LEU A 192 -35.65 48.85 0.68
N LEU A 193 -34.82 48.17 1.47
CA LEU A 193 -34.67 48.45 2.91
C LEU A 193 -34.14 49.86 3.18
N HIS A 194 -33.24 50.36 2.33
CA HIS A 194 -32.73 51.72 2.41
C HIS A 194 -33.83 52.76 2.13
N ILE A 195 -34.63 52.55 1.07
CA ILE A 195 -35.79 53.41 0.74
C ILE A 195 -36.78 53.43 1.91
N LEU A 196 -37.17 52.24 2.41
CA LEU A 196 -38.09 52.09 3.53
C LEU A 196 -37.62 52.85 4.78
N LYS A 197 -36.31 52.79 5.09
CA LYS A 197 -35.73 53.49 6.23
C LYS A 197 -35.74 55.02 6.05
N LYS A 198 -35.45 55.50 4.85
CA LYS A 198 -35.50 56.94 4.53
C LYS A 198 -36.92 57.48 4.65
N GLU A 199 -37.89 56.84 4.01
CA GLU A 199 -39.30 57.24 4.08
C GLU A 199 -39.85 57.17 5.51
N GLN A 200 -39.52 56.12 6.27
CA GLN A 200 -39.91 56.01 7.67
C GLN A 200 -39.38 57.17 8.52
N THR A 201 -38.19 57.69 8.22
CA THR A 201 -37.60 58.85 8.93
C THR A 201 -38.38 60.13 8.65
N ILE A 202 -38.81 60.33 7.40
CA ILE A 202 -39.64 61.47 7.00
C ILE A 202 -41.00 61.39 7.68
N TYR A 203 -41.69 60.25 7.58
CA TYR A 203 -42.98 60.06 8.23
C TYR A 203 -42.89 60.20 9.75
N ASN A 204 -41.81 59.70 10.37
CA ASN A 204 -41.60 59.91 11.81
C ASN A 204 -41.55 61.39 12.17
N THR A 205 -40.86 62.21 11.38
CA THR A 205 -40.76 63.66 11.59
C THR A 205 -42.14 64.32 11.55
N VAL A 206 -42.93 63.99 10.51
CA VAL A 206 -44.30 64.51 10.35
C VAL A 206 -45.23 64.01 11.44
N PHE A 207 -45.17 62.74 11.83
CA PHE A 207 -45.97 62.20 12.93
C PHE A 207 -45.63 62.87 14.26
N HIS A 208 -44.36 63.13 14.54
CA HIS A 208 -43.94 63.83 15.74
C HIS A 208 -44.49 65.26 15.79
N GLU A 209 -44.48 65.97 14.65
CA GLU A 209 -45.10 67.28 14.53
C GLU A 209 -46.62 67.20 14.75
N LEU A 210 -47.32 66.33 14.01
CA LEU A 210 -48.77 66.15 14.12
C LEU A 210 -49.22 65.81 15.55
N ILE A 211 -48.48 64.94 16.25
CA ILE A 211 -48.76 64.63 17.65
C ILE A 211 -48.61 65.89 18.50
N ARG A 212 -47.54 66.69 18.32
CA ARG A 212 -47.42 67.97 19.02
C ARG A 212 -48.61 68.87 18.75
N GLN A 213 -49.04 69.01 17.49
CA GLN A 213 -50.14 69.89 17.11
C GLN A 213 -51.46 69.47 17.78
N VAL A 214 -51.80 68.18 17.68
CA VAL A 214 -53.05 67.62 18.24
C VAL A 214 -53.03 67.60 19.78
N SER A 215 -51.87 67.37 20.40
CA SER A 215 -51.74 67.36 21.86
C SER A 215 -51.97 68.74 22.50
N VAL A 216 -51.73 69.83 21.77
CA VAL A 216 -52.02 71.19 22.27
C VAL A 216 -53.52 71.44 22.40
N ASP A 217 -54.34 70.87 21.50
CA ASP A 217 -55.81 70.97 21.58
C ASP A 217 -56.43 69.94 22.51
N CYS A 218 -56.01 68.68 22.39
CA CYS A 218 -56.56 67.53 23.08
C CYS A 218 -55.47 66.50 23.34
N ALA A 219 -54.93 66.50 24.56
CA ALA A 219 -53.88 65.56 24.97
C ALA A 219 -54.25 64.09 24.70
N ASP A 220 -55.50 63.68 24.98
CA ASP A 220 -55.97 62.29 24.75
C ASP A 220 -55.92 61.87 23.27
N ARG A 221 -56.23 62.80 22.35
CA ARG A 221 -56.14 62.53 20.91
C ARG A 221 -54.68 62.39 20.47
N GLY A 222 -53.80 63.24 21.01
CA GLY A 222 -52.36 63.15 20.78
C GLY A 222 -51.77 61.85 21.34
N GLU A 223 -52.21 61.40 22.51
CA GLU A 223 -51.79 60.11 23.09
C GLU A 223 -52.24 58.93 22.20
N LEU A 224 -53.48 58.94 21.70
CA LEU A 224 -53.97 57.92 20.78
C LEU A 224 -53.15 57.89 19.47
N LEU A 225 -52.83 59.06 18.90
CA LEU A 225 -51.98 59.15 17.71
C LEU A 225 -50.57 58.64 17.96
N SER A 226 -50.00 58.93 19.14
CA SER A 226 -48.70 58.40 19.55
C SER A 226 -48.72 56.87 19.64
N LYS A 227 -49.77 56.29 20.24
CA LYS A 227 -49.98 54.83 20.28
C LYS A 227 -50.10 54.24 18.87
N ILE A 228 -50.87 54.86 17.98
CA ILE A 228 -51.01 54.39 16.58
C ILE A 228 -49.65 54.40 15.88
N ARG A 229 -48.91 55.51 15.98
CA ARG A 229 -47.57 55.63 15.41
C ARG A 229 -46.62 54.55 15.94
N GLU A 230 -46.62 54.31 17.24
CA GLU A 230 -45.78 53.27 17.85
C GLU A 230 -46.07 51.89 17.25
N ARG A 231 -47.35 51.54 17.08
CA ARG A 231 -47.76 50.27 16.46
C ARG A 231 -47.34 50.16 14.99
N TYR A 232 -47.44 51.25 14.22
CA TYR A 232 -46.97 51.27 12.83
C TYR A 232 -45.45 51.13 12.73
N VAL A 233 -44.69 51.81 13.59
CA VAL A 233 -43.22 51.71 13.63
C VAL A 233 -42.80 50.27 13.99
N GLN A 234 -43.44 49.66 14.98
CA GLN A 234 -43.20 48.26 15.36
C GLN A 234 -43.48 47.29 14.21
N MET A 235 -44.59 47.49 13.48
CA MET A 235 -44.95 46.65 12.33
C MET A 235 -43.93 46.77 11.20
N LEU A 236 -43.53 47.99 10.83
CA LEU A 236 -42.54 48.23 9.78
C LEU A 236 -41.17 47.65 10.14
N ASP A 237 -40.75 47.80 11.39
CA ASP A 237 -39.50 47.21 11.88
C ASP A 237 -39.54 45.68 11.89
N GLN A 238 -40.68 45.08 12.25
CA GLN A 238 -40.88 43.63 12.15
C GLN A 238 -40.79 43.15 10.70
N ILE A 239 -41.41 43.86 9.76
CA ILE A 239 -41.34 43.55 8.33
C ILE A 239 -39.90 43.63 7.85
N ALA A 240 -39.18 44.71 8.17
CA ALA A 240 -37.78 44.89 7.79
C ALA A 240 -36.87 43.77 8.35
N ARG A 241 -37.08 43.35 9.60
CA ARG A 241 -36.36 42.22 10.21
C ARG A 241 -36.64 40.90 9.49
N GLN A 242 -37.91 40.56 9.24
CA GLN A 242 -38.28 39.35 8.50
C GLN A 242 -37.70 39.34 7.08
N MET A 243 -37.68 40.50 6.44
CA MET A 243 -37.08 40.71 5.13
C MET A 243 -35.57 40.43 5.12
N ILE A 244 -34.84 40.89 6.13
CA ILE A 244 -33.40 40.62 6.27
C ILE A 244 -33.16 39.13 6.52
N ASP A 245 -33.96 38.50 7.37
CA ASP A 245 -33.79 37.08 7.69
C ASP A 245 -34.12 36.20 6.49
N PHE A 246 -35.19 36.50 5.75
CA PHE A 246 -35.50 35.84 4.47
C PHE A 246 -34.34 35.96 3.47
N TYR A 247 -33.69 37.13 3.40
CA TYR A 247 -32.53 37.31 2.53
C TYR A 247 -31.34 36.47 2.98
N LYS A 248 -31.04 36.40 4.28
CA LYS A 248 -29.99 35.52 4.81
C LYS A 248 -30.27 34.07 4.47
N ASP A 249 -31.50 33.61 4.72
CA ASP A 249 -31.91 32.24 4.42
C ASP A 249 -31.75 31.93 2.93
N MET A 250 -32.22 32.82 2.04
CA MET A 250 -32.05 32.68 0.59
C MET A 250 -30.58 32.61 0.18
N VAL A 251 -29.70 33.43 0.76
CA VAL A 251 -28.25 33.39 0.47
C VAL A 251 -27.64 32.08 0.96
N THR A 252 -27.96 31.65 2.18
CA THR A 252 -27.47 30.37 2.71
C THR A 252 -27.93 29.19 1.87
N GLN A 253 -29.19 29.20 1.40
CA GLN A 253 -29.72 28.18 0.51
C GLN A 253 -28.94 28.12 -0.81
N ARG A 254 -28.67 29.27 -1.45
CA ARG A 254 -27.87 29.31 -2.69
C ARG A 254 -26.45 28.75 -2.51
N VAL A 255 -25.82 29.03 -1.37
CA VAL A 255 -24.48 28.50 -1.06
C VAL A 255 -24.54 26.98 -0.86
N MET A 256 -25.56 26.47 -0.17
CA MET A 256 -25.76 25.02 -0.03
C MET A 256 -26.00 24.36 -1.40
N ASP A 257 -26.84 24.95 -2.24
CA ASP A 257 -27.12 24.44 -3.59
C ASP A 257 -25.85 24.39 -4.45
N GLN A 258 -24.99 25.42 -4.37
CA GLN A 258 -23.69 25.43 -5.04
C GLN A 258 -22.80 24.29 -4.55
N ARG A 259 -22.72 24.07 -3.22
CA ARG A 259 -21.92 22.97 -2.68
C ARG A 259 -22.44 21.60 -3.10
N ILE A 260 -23.76 21.40 -3.10
CA ILE A 260 -24.38 20.16 -3.57
C ILE A 260 -24.02 19.93 -5.03
N LEU A 261 -24.09 20.96 -5.87
CA LEU A 261 -23.73 20.85 -7.28
C LEU A 261 -22.26 20.48 -7.49
N GLU A 262 -21.34 21.06 -6.72
CA GLU A 262 -19.91 20.70 -6.72
C GLU A 262 -19.71 19.23 -6.34
N GLU A 263 -20.34 18.75 -5.26
CA GLU A 263 -20.23 17.36 -4.84
C GLU A 263 -20.82 16.41 -5.88
N LEU A 264 -21.96 16.75 -6.50
CA LEU A 264 -22.54 15.96 -7.59
C LEU A 264 -21.60 15.86 -8.79
N TYR A 265 -20.88 16.93 -9.12
CA TYR A 265 -19.88 16.92 -10.18
C TYR A 265 -18.68 16.02 -9.82
N ASN A 266 -18.20 16.10 -8.58
CA ASN A 266 -17.14 15.22 -8.08
C ASN A 266 -17.57 13.75 -8.11
N PHE A 267 -18.77 13.42 -7.62
CA PHE A 267 -19.32 12.07 -7.67
C PHE A 267 -19.44 11.56 -9.10
N LYS A 268 -19.91 12.40 -10.03
CA LYS A 268 -19.98 12.05 -11.46
C LYS A 268 -18.59 11.70 -11.99
N ASN A 269 -17.57 12.51 -11.71
CA ASN A 269 -16.20 12.27 -12.21
C ASN A 269 -15.61 10.96 -11.65
N VAL A 270 -15.81 10.68 -10.36
CA VAL A 270 -15.38 9.43 -9.72
C VAL A 270 -16.08 8.22 -10.35
N ILE A 271 -17.40 8.32 -10.59
CA ILE A 271 -18.16 7.25 -11.25
C ILE A 271 -17.66 7.03 -12.68
N GLU A 272 -17.36 8.10 -13.42
CA GLU A 272 -16.80 7.97 -14.77
C GLU A 272 -15.43 7.30 -14.76
N GLU A 273 -14.55 7.66 -13.83
CA GLU A 273 -13.23 7.03 -13.66
C GLU A 273 -13.36 5.55 -13.30
N LEU A 274 -14.18 5.21 -12.30
CA LEU A 274 -14.48 3.82 -11.94
C LEU A 274 -15.05 3.02 -13.11
N THR A 275 -15.89 3.64 -13.94
CA THR A 275 -16.45 3.00 -15.13
C THR A 275 -15.37 2.73 -16.18
N ARG A 276 -14.42 3.67 -16.38
CA ARG A 276 -13.28 3.47 -17.27
C ARG A 276 -12.38 2.33 -16.79
N GLU A 277 -12.04 2.30 -15.51
CA GLU A 277 -11.25 1.23 -14.91
C GLU A 277 -11.94 -0.14 -15.03
N LEU A 278 -13.26 -0.19 -14.78
CA LEU A 278 -14.04 -1.42 -14.97
C LEU A 278 -13.99 -1.94 -16.41
N CYS A 279 -14.03 -1.05 -17.41
CA CYS A 279 -13.88 -1.41 -18.81
C CYS A 279 -12.49 -2.01 -19.10
N LEU A 280 -11.43 -1.44 -18.53
CA LEU A 280 -10.06 -1.96 -18.67
C LEU A 280 -9.91 -3.34 -18.03
N VAL A 281 -10.41 -3.51 -16.80
CA VAL A 281 -10.40 -4.79 -16.08
C VAL A 281 -11.17 -5.86 -16.86
N ARG A 282 -12.37 -5.54 -17.38
CA ARG A 282 -13.13 -6.49 -18.21
C ARG A 282 -12.39 -6.88 -19.49
N ALA A 283 -11.74 -5.93 -20.16
CA ALA A 283 -10.96 -6.23 -21.35
C ALA A 283 -9.75 -7.13 -21.04
N HIS A 284 -9.11 -6.91 -19.89
CA HIS A 284 -8.03 -7.77 -19.40
C HIS A 284 -8.52 -9.17 -19.04
N ASP A 285 -9.64 -9.30 -18.32
CA ASP A 285 -10.25 -10.59 -18.00
C ASP A 285 -10.58 -11.39 -19.26
N ILE A 286 -11.11 -10.76 -20.30
CA ILE A 286 -11.38 -11.43 -21.59
C ILE A 286 -10.09 -11.93 -22.24
N LYS A 287 -8.96 -11.23 -22.09
CA LYS A 287 -7.67 -11.70 -22.62
C LYS A 287 -7.14 -12.87 -21.82
N LEU A 288 -7.15 -12.77 -20.49
CA LEU A 288 -6.71 -13.84 -19.60
C LEU A 288 -7.54 -15.11 -19.77
N THR A 289 -8.85 -15.01 -19.93
CA THR A 289 -9.70 -16.19 -20.17
C THR A 289 -9.35 -16.87 -21.49
N LYS A 290 -9.11 -16.11 -22.57
CA LYS A 290 -8.65 -16.66 -23.86
C LYS A 290 -7.29 -17.35 -23.76
N GLU A 291 -6.36 -16.75 -23.02
CA GLU A 291 -5.03 -17.33 -22.78
C GLU A 291 -5.12 -18.61 -21.95
N ALA A 292 -5.95 -18.61 -20.89
CA ALA A 292 -6.22 -19.79 -20.08
C ALA A 292 -6.88 -20.92 -20.90
N GLU A 293 -7.88 -20.61 -21.73
CA GLU A 293 -8.51 -21.57 -22.65
C GLU A 293 -7.52 -22.14 -23.67
N LYS A 294 -6.59 -21.32 -24.17
CA LYS A 294 -5.53 -21.79 -25.06
C LYS A 294 -4.59 -22.74 -24.31
N ALA A 295 -4.10 -22.35 -23.15
CA ALA A 295 -3.23 -23.19 -22.32
C ALA A 295 -3.91 -24.52 -21.96
N HIS A 296 -5.21 -24.50 -21.62
CA HIS A 296 -5.98 -25.72 -21.38
C HIS A 296 -6.06 -26.62 -22.61
N ARG A 297 -6.29 -26.07 -23.81
CA ARG A 297 -6.28 -26.85 -25.05
C ARG A 297 -4.91 -27.45 -25.35
N ASP A 298 -3.85 -26.66 -25.20
CA ASP A 298 -2.47 -27.12 -25.43
C ASP A 298 -2.09 -28.24 -24.44
N LEU A 299 -2.47 -28.11 -23.17
CA LEU A 299 -2.29 -29.16 -22.16
C LEU A 299 -3.10 -30.42 -22.47
N ALA A 300 -4.36 -30.28 -22.90
CA ALA A 300 -5.19 -31.43 -23.27
C ALA A 300 -4.56 -32.20 -24.45
N GLN A 301 -4.02 -31.48 -25.44
CA GLN A 301 -3.31 -32.10 -26.56
C GLN A 301 -2.03 -32.81 -26.09
N ALA A 302 -1.21 -32.16 -25.26
CA ALA A 302 0.01 -32.75 -24.72
C ALA A 302 -0.28 -34.02 -23.88
N LEU A 303 -1.38 -34.04 -23.13
CA LEU A 303 -1.82 -35.23 -22.39
C LEU A 303 -2.21 -36.37 -23.32
N LEU A 304 -2.96 -36.10 -24.39
CA LEU A 304 -3.32 -37.13 -25.36
C LEU A 304 -2.09 -37.73 -26.05
N ASP A 305 -1.10 -36.90 -26.38
CA ASP A 305 0.12 -37.38 -27.02
C ASP A 305 1.03 -38.10 -26.02
N ALA A 306 1.09 -37.67 -24.76
CA ALA A 306 1.75 -38.40 -23.68
C ALA A 306 1.11 -39.77 -23.44
N GLU A 307 -0.23 -39.86 -23.49
CA GLU A 307 -0.96 -41.13 -23.36
C GLU A 307 -0.62 -42.11 -24.50
N LYS A 308 -0.60 -41.63 -25.75
CA LYS A 308 -0.18 -42.46 -26.90
C LYS A 308 1.27 -42.93 -26.75
N ASN A 309 2.17 -42.04 -26.36
CA ASN A 309 3.58 -42.39 -26.15
C ASN A 309 3.73 -43.41 -25.01
N ALA A 310 2.97 -43.27 -23.92
CA ALA A 310 2.97 -44.23 -22.83
C ALA A 310 2.51 -45.62 -23.29
N ARG A 311 1.44 -45.70 -24.11
CA ARG A 311 0.99 -46.98 -24.71
C ARG A 311 2.06 -47.64 -25.56
N ILE A 312 2.76 -46.87 -26.41
CA ILE A 312 3.84 -47.40 -27.23
C ILE A 312 4.99 -47.94 -26.34
N VAL A 313 5.34 -47.22 -25.28
CA VAL A 313 6.38 -47.67 -24.34
C VAL A 313 5.96 -48.95 -23.61
N GLU A 314 4.68 -49.07 -23.24
CA GLU A 314 4.10 -50.28 -22.67
C GLU A 314 4.19 -51.46 -23.65
N GLU A 315 3.81 -51.27 -24.92
CA GLU A 315 3.94 -52.29 -25.97
C GLU A 315 5.40 -52.74 -26.17
N TYR A 316 6.36 -51.80 -26.15
CA TYR A 316 7.78 -52.14 -26.19
C TYR A 316 8.21 -52.93 -24.96
N HIS A 317 7.76 -52.54 -23.78
CA HIS A 317 8.05 -53.25 -22.54
C HIS A 317 7.57 -54.70 -22.63
N ASP A 318 6.34 -54.93 -23.08
CA ASP A 318 5.76 -56.25 -23.29
C ASP A 318 6.54 -57.09 -24.31
N LEU A 319 7.02 -56.49 -25.40
CA LEU A 319 7.86 -57.21 -26.36
C LEU A 319 9.22 -57.61 -25.76
N TYR A 320 9.84 -56.72 -24.98
CA TYR A 320 11.11 -57.02 -24.31
C TYR A 320 10.96 -58.08 -23.21
N THR A 321 9.85 -58.09 -22.46
CA THR A 321 9.58 -59.13 -21.47
C THR A 321 9.37 -60.48 -22.15
N LEU A 322 8.59 -60.55 -23.22
CA LEU A 322 8.39 -61.78 -24.01
C LEU A 322 9.70 -62.33 -24.59
N GLN A 323 10.57 -61.46 -25.12
CA GLN A 323 11.88 -61.87 -25.61
C GLN A 323 12.76 -62.41 -24.48
N ARG A 324 12.77 -61.74 -23.33
CA ARG A 324 13.52 -62.19 -22.16
C ARG A 324 13.02 -63.55 -21.70
N GLU A 325 11.71 -63.75 -21.57
CA GLU A 325 11.11 -65.02 -21.16
C GLU A 325 11.48 -66.17 -22.11
N ARG A 326 11.45 -65.92 -23.44
CA ARG A 326 11.90 -66.90 -24.44
C ARG A 326 13.36 -67.28 -24.24
N MET A 327 14.25 -66.30 -24.13
CA MET A 327 15.67 -66.55 -23.91
C MET A 327 15.93 -67.28 -22.59
N GLU A 328 15.22 -66.92 -21.51
CA GLU A 328 15.31 -67.63 -20.24
C GLU A 328 14.85 -69.09 -20.36
N SER A 329 13.80 -69.36 -21.14
CA SER A 329 13.35 -70.73 -21.44
C SER A 329 14.41 -71.51 -22.21
N ASP A 330 14.99 -70.92 -23.26
CA ASP A 330 16.04 -71.55 -24.07
C ASP A 330 17.29 -71.86 -23.21
N ILE A 331 17.70 -70.91 -22.36
CA ILE A 331 18.80 -71.11 -21.41
C ILE A 331 18.47 -72.24 -20.43
N LYS A 332 17.24 -72.30 -19.90
CA LYS A 332 16.81 -73.40 -19.02
C LYS A 332 16.89 -74.76 -19.73
N GLN A 333 16.48 -74.84 -20.99
CA GLN A 333 16.60 -76.06 -21.80
C GLN A 333 18.07 -76.45 -22.02
N LEU A 334 18.91 -75.52 -22.46
CA LEU A 334 20.34 -75.77 -22.67
C LEU A 334 21.06 -76.17 -21.38
N MET A 335 20.68 -75.59 -20.24
CA MET A 335 21.20 -76.01 -18.93
C MET A 335 20.79 -77.44 -18.61
N ALA A 336 19.54 -77.82 -18.84
CA ALA A 336 19.06 -79.19 -18.62
C ALA A 336 19.79 -80.20 -19.53
N GLU A 337 19.96 -79.88 -20.81
CA GLU A 337 20.74 -80.71 -21.74
C GLU A 337 22.20 -80.84 -21.29
N ARG A 338 22.85 -79.73 -20.94
CA ARG A 338 24.21 -79.75 -20.36
C ARG A 338 24.27 -80.65 -19.15
N ASP A 339 23.30 -80.56 -18.24
CA ASP A 339 23.28 -81.35 -17.01
C ASP A 339 23.13 -82.85 -17.33
N ILE A 340 22.25 -83.21 -18.26
CA ILE A 340 22.11 -84.59 -18.76
C ILE A 340 23.42 -85.09 -19.38
N TRP A 341 24.05 -84.32 -20.27
CA TRP A 341 25.33 -84.68 -20.89
C TRP A 341 26.45 -84.80 -19.87
N SER A 342 26.51 -83.90 -18.90
CA SER A 342 27.50 -83.94 -17.83
C SER A 342 27.30 -85.17 -16.94
N SER A 343 26.06 -85.53 -16.61
CA SER A 343 25.72 -86.74 -15.85
C SER A 343 26.07 -87.99 -16.63
N ALA A 344 25.71 -88.09 -17.91
CA ALA A 344 26.03 -89.23 -18.76
C ALA A 344 27.55 -89.39 -18.93
N THR A 345 28.28 -88.30 -19.12
CA THR A 345 29.75 -88.30 -19.20
C THR A 345 30.37 -88.72 -17.87
N TYR A 346 29.83 -88.22 -16.75
CA TYR A 346 30.27 -88.63 -15.42
C TYR A 346 30.02 -90.12 -15.19
N GLU A 347 28.82 -90.63 -15.46
CA GLU A 347 28.48 -92.06 -15.37
C GLU A 347 29.38 -92.92 -16.27
N LEU A 348 29.62 -92.50 -17.51
CA LEU A 348 30.55 -93.18 -18.41
C LEU A 348 31.96 -93.19 -17.82
N SER A 349 32.45 -92.05 -17.34
CA SER A 349 33.78 -91.94 -16.73
C SER A 349 33.90 -92.84 -15.49
N VAL A 350 32.85 -92.92 -14.67
CA VAL A 350 32.78 -93.85 -13.55
C VAL A 350 32.81 -95.28 -14.06
N LYS A 351 32.01 -95.68 -15.06
CA LYS A 351 32.06 -97.05 -15.62
C LYS A 351 33.44 -97.43 -16.19
N VAL A 352 34.09 -96.50 -16.89
CA VAL A 352 35.46 -96.66 -17.41
C VAL A 352 36.47 -96.89 -16.28
N VAL A 353 36.33 -96.16 -15.17
CA VAL A 353 37.26 -96.24 -14.03
C VAL A 353 36.93 -97.41 -13.08
N SER A 354 35.64 -97.72 -12.86
CA SER A 354 35.21 -98.44 -11.65
C SER A 354 35.01 -99.94 -11.79
N SER A 355 34.85 -100.53 -12.97
CA SER A 355 34.63 -101.99 -12.99
C SER A 355 35.07 -102.71 -14.26
N GLU A 356 34.53 -102.39 -15.43
CA GLU A 356 34.68 -103.29 -16.58
C GLU A 356 36.05 -103.23 -17.25
N ILE A 357 36.57 -102.02 -17.49
CA ILE A 357 37.88 -101.87 -18.14
C ILE A 357 39.02 -102.19 -17.17
N ASN A 358 38.93 -101.76 -15.91
CA ASN A 358 39.93 -102.10 -14.90
C ASN A 358 39.98 -103.62 -14.63
N PHE A 359 38.84 -104.29 -14.55
CA PHE A 359 38.80 -105.76 -14.46
C PHE A 359 39.41 -106.42 -15.71
N LEU A 360 39.09 -105.93 -16.92
CA LEU A 360 39.65 -106.46 -18.15
C LEU A 360 41.17 -106.23 -18.25
N PHE A 361 41.67 -105.06 -17.84
CA PHE A 361 43.10 -104.74 -17.81
C PHE A 361 43.84 -105.61 -16.80
N VAL A 362 43.27 -105.82 -15.60
CA VAL A 362 43.82 -106.74 -14.60
C VAL A 362 43.82 -108.18 -15.11
N LEU A 363 42.75 -108.62 -15.80
CA LEU A 363 42.68 -109.96 -16.39
C LEU A 363 43.70 -110.13 -17.52
N LEU A 364 43.86 -109.13 -18.38
CA LEU A 364 44.83 -109.12 -19.48
C LEU A 364 46.26 -109.12 -18.94
N ALA A 365 46.56 -108.27 -17.96
CA ALA A 365 47.86 -108.23 -17.28
C ALA A 365 48.18 -109.57 -16.61
N LYS A 366 47.20 -110.21 -15.96
CA LYS A 366 47.37 -111.55 -15.38
C LYS A 366 47.66 -112.60 -16.45
N ARG A 367 47.00 -112.52 -17.62
CA ARG A 367 47.23 -113.43 -18.75
C ARG A 367 48.61 -113.23 -19.37
N LEU A 368 49.04 -111.99 -19.54
CA LEU A 368 50.37 -111.63 -20.03
C LEU A 368 51.47 -112.08 -19.06
N TYR A 369 51.30 -111.85 -17.77
CA TYR A 369 52.22 -112.30 -16.73
C TYR A 369 52.38 -113.83 -16.70
N LEU A 370 51.27 -114.57 -16.85
CA LEU A 370 51.33 -116.04 -16.94
C LEU A 370 52.08 -116.49 -18.20
N ASN A 371 51.92 -115.77 -19.32
CA ASN A 371 52.64 -116.06 -20.55
C ASN A 371 54.13 -115.71 -20.43
N GLU A 372 54.48 -114.61 -19.78
CA GLU A 372 55.87 -114.27 -19.47
C GLU A 372 56.53 -115.37 -18.61
N LYS A 373 55.82 -115.89 -17.61
CA LYS A 373 56.32 -116.97 -16.76
C LYS A 373 56.53 -118.28 -17.54
N SER A 374 55.63 -118.62 -18.46
CA SER A 374 55.82 -119.80 -19.33
C SER A 374 56.99 -119.61 -20.29
N TRP A 375 57.13 -118.44 -20.92
CA TRP A 375 58.29 -118.10 -21.75
C TRP A 375 59.60 -118.17 -20.95
N ASN A 376 59.65 -117.65 -19.73
CA ASN A 376 60.82 -117.75 -18.86
C ASN A 376 61.18 -119.22 -18.56
N ASN A 377 60.19 -120.09 -18.32
CA ASN A 377 60.44 -121.51 -18.14
C ASN A 377 60.99 -122.16 -19.43
N TYR A 378 60.42 -121.84 -20.60
CA TYR A 378 60.99 -122.30 -21.87
C TYR A 378 62.42 -121.81 -22.07
N THR A 379 62.70 -120.53 -21.82
CA THR A 379 64.05 -119.95 -21.88
C THR A 379 65.01 -120.64 -20.93
N LYS A 380 64.59 -120.95 -19.70
CA LYS A 380 65.40 -121.75 -18.76
C LYS A 380 65.69 -123.15 -19.30
N HIS A 381 64.70 -123.81 -19.90
CA HIS A 381 64.92 -125.10 -20.58
C HIS A 381 65.91 -124.97 -21.74
N PHE A 382 65.82 -123.91 -22.55
CA PHE A 382 66.77 -123.65 -23.63
C PHE A 382 68.18 -123.34 -23.11
N ILE A 383 68.33 -122.59 -22.02
CA ILE A 383 69.63 -122.32 -21.38
C ILE A 383 70.27 -123.62 -20.87
N VAL A 384 69.48 -124.49 -20.22
CA VAL A 384 69.99 -125.81 -19.77
C VAL A 384 70.39 -126.67 -20.96
N LEU A 385 69.60 -126.68 -22.04
CA LEU A 385 69.91 -127.46 -23.24
C LEU A 385 71.20 -126.97 -23.92
N LEU A 386 71.36 -125.65 -24.04
CA LEU A 386 72.58 -125.02 -24.55
C LEU A 386 73.78 -125.31 -23.64
N SER A 387 73.62 -125.19 -22.32
CA SER A 387 74.68 -125.51 -21.36
C SER A 387 75.09 -126.99 -21.41
N SER A 388 74.15 -127.90 -21.63
CA SER A 388 74.47 -129.33 -21.80
C SER A 388 75.23 -129.62 -23.10
N LYS A 389 75.02 -128.78 -24.13
CA LYS A 389 75.72 -128.86 -25.40
C LYS A 389 77.12 -128.22 -25.31
N ASP A 390 77.26 -127.11 -24.59
CA ASP A 390 78.56 -126.50 -24.28
C ASP A 390 79.44 -127.44 -23.43
N THR A 391 78.86 -128.24 -22.53
CA THR A 391 79.62 -129.27 -21.79
C THR A 391 80.09 -130.43 -22.68
N SER A 392 79.34 -130.78 -23.75
CA SER A 392 79.79 -131.79 -24.70
C SER A 392 80.88 -131.28 -25.66
N ASP A 393 80.84 -130.00 -26.03
CA ASP A 393 81.86 -129.40 -26.91
C ASP A 393 83.20 -129.18 -26.16
N LEU A 394 83.17 -128.92 -24.84
CA LEU A 394 84.38 -128.86 -24.00
C LEU A 394 85.08 -130.23 -23.82
N GLU A 395 84.34 -131.34 -23.86
CA GLU A 395 84.94 -132.69 -23.86
C GLU A 395 85.62 -133.04 -25.19
N VAL A 396 85.15 -132.47 -26.31
CA VAL A 396 85.78 -132.62 -27.62
C VAL A 396 87.07 -131.81 -27.70
N GLU A 397 87.08 -130.57 -27.20
CA GLU A 397 88.27 -129.70 -27.19
C GLU A 397 89.39 -130.26 -26.32
N ARG A 398 89.05 -130.87 -25.17
CA ARG A 398 90.02 -131.54 -24.27
C ARG A 398 90.64 -132.81 -24.88
N ASN A 399 89.90 -133.52 -25.73
CA ASN A 399 90.42 -134.67 -26.47
C ASN A 399 91.34 -134.25 -27.63
N GLU A 400 91.07 -133.12 -28.28
CA GLU A 400 91.97 -132.56 -29.30
C GLU A 400 93.31 -132.09 -28.71
N GLU A 401 93.31 -131.48 -27.53
CA GLU A 401 94.56 -131.10 -26.84
C GLU A 401 95.39 -132.32 -26.41
N ALA A 402 94.74 -133.39 -25.93
CA ALA A 402 95.42 -134.64 -25.57
C ALA A 402 96.05 -135.37 -26.77
N THR A 403 95.46 -135.26 -27.97
CA THR A 403 96.07 -135.81 -29.20
C THR A 403 97.22 -134.95 -29.73
N ARG A 404 97.15 -133.63 -29.53
CA ARG A 404 98.20 -132.67 -29.90
C ARG A 404 99.47 -132.85 -29.04
N GLU A 405 99.33 -133.12 -27.73
CA GLU A 405 100.47 -133.42 -26.85
C GLU A 405 101.17 -134.76 -27.18
N ARG A 406 100.41 -135.80 -27.55
CA ARG A 406 100.99 -137.08 -28.01
C ARG A 406 101.80 -136.93 -29.30
N LEU A 407 101.34 -136.11 -30.24
CA LEU A 407 102.06 -135.81 -31.49
C LEU A 407 103.38 -135.06 -31.25
N GLN A 408 103.43 -134.19 -30.23
CA GLN A 408 104.64 -133.48 -29.85
C GLN A 408 105.69 -134.42 -29.22
N SER A 409 105.26 -135.37 -28.38
CA SER A 409 106.13 -136.41 -27.80
C SER A 409 106.76 -137.33 -28.88
N VAL A 410 106.00 -137.69 -29.92
CA VAL A 410 106.51 -138.48 -31.06
C VAL A 410 107.53 -137.67 -31.89
N LYS A 411 107.28 -136.37 -32.08
CA LYS A 411 108.18 -135.47 -32.80
C LYS A 411 109.53 -135.30 -32.08
N ASP A 412 109.51 -135.17 -30.76
CA ASP A 412 110.73 -135.02 -29.95
C ASP A 412 111.54 -136.33 -29.86
N GLY A 413 110.88 -137.50 -29.95
CA GLY A 413 111.52 -138.79 -30.09
C GLY A 413 112.26 -138.98 -31.42
N LEU A 414 111.69 -138.49 -32.53
CA LEU A 414 112.28 -138.54 -33.86
C LEU A 414 113.51 -137.63 -34.00
N VAL A 415 113.53 -136.48 -33.33
CA VAL A 415 114.67 -135.54 -33.33
C VAL A 415 115.86 -136.09 -32.52
N LYS A 416 115.61 -136.83 -31.42
CA LYS A 416 116.66 -137.56 -30.68
C LYS A 416 117.28 -138.69 -31.52
N TRP A 417 116.47 -139.39 -32.31
CA TRP A 417 116.95 -140.43 -33.24
C TRP A 417 117.83 -139.86 -34.36
N GLN A 418 117.54 -138.65 -34.83
CA GLN A 418 118.28 -137.98 -35.91
C GLN A 418 119.62 -137.36 -35.45
N GLN A 419 119.77 -137.03 -34.15
CA GLN A 419 121.03 -136.55 -33.57
C GLN A 419 122.03 -137.67 -33.23
N PHE A 420 121.57 -138.91 -33.03
CA PHE A 420 122.45 -140.05 -32.72
C PHE A 420 123.31 -140.49 -33.92
N PHE A 421 122.80 -140.38 -35.16
CA PHE A 421 123.52 -140.82 -36.37
C PHE A 421 124.47 -139.78 -36.99
N ARG A 422 124.50 -138.53 -36.51
CA ARG A 422 125.36 -137.48 -37.08
C ARG A 422 126.72 -137.31 -36.40
N ASN A 423 126.96 -137.92 -35.23
CA ASN A 423 128.12 -137.59 -34.39
C ASN A 423 129.17 -138.70 -34.20
N ASN A 424 129.10 -139.85 -34.89
CA ASN A 424 130.20 -140.82 -34.87
C ASN A 424 130.49 -141.39 -36.26
N SER A 425 131.62 -140.95 -36.81
CA SER A 425 132.29 -141.58 -37.94
C SER A 425 133.71 -141.98 -37.52
N TRP A 426 134.07 -143.22 -37.88
CA TRP A 426 135.41 -143.81 -38.06
C TRP A 426 136.07 -144.67 -36.95
N VAL A 427 136.63 -145.79 -37.45
CA VAL A 427 137.74 -146.64 -36.93
C VAL A 427 137.29 -147.73 -35.92
N LEU A 428 137.41 -149.06 -36.09
CA LEU A 428 138.27 -149.97 -36.86
C LEU A 428 137.66 -151.41 -36.92
N GLN A 429 138.02 -152.16 -37.97
CA GLN A 429 138.23 -153.61 -38.07
C GLN A 429 137.21 -154.68 -37.57
N GLU A 430 137.00 -155.63 -38.48
CA GLU A 430 136.87 -157.08 -38.28
C GLU A 430 135.72 -157.66 -37.45
N SER A 431 134.85 -158.37 -38.17
CA SER A 431 134.34 -159.74 -37.94
C SER A 431 132.88 -159.79 -38.42
N CYS A 432 132.59 -160.44 -39.55
CA CYS A 432 132.27 -161.89 -39.62
C CYS A 432 131.03 -162.21 -38.78
N PHE A 433 129.98 -162.90 -39.22
CA PHE A 433 129.66 -163.69 -40.41
C PHE A 433 128.17 -164.10 -40.17
N PHE A 434 127.42 -164.40 -41.24
CA PHE A 434 126.02 -164.88 -41.26
C PHE A 434 124.90 -163.88 -40.94
#